data_AF-A0A0R2PRL5-F1
#
_entry.id   AF-A0A0R2PRL5-F1
#
_cell.length_a   1.000
_cell.length_b   1.000
_cell.length_c   1.000
_cell.angle_alpha   90.00
_cell.angle_beta   90.00
_cell.angle_gamma   90.00
#
_symmetry.space_group_name_H-M   'P 1'
#
loop_
_entity.id
_entity.type
_entity.pdbx_description
1 polymer ?
#
loop_
_entity_poly.entity_id
_entity_poly.type
_entity_poly.pdbx_seq_one_letter_code
_entity_poly.pdbx_strand_id
1 'polypeptide(L)'
;MLEFLLLFVFFYWVFSRFDKKRKKRKLFKPSLDQELAELIQAEDNSTGIALSVKQYLLDVLDDDKNDREKYSDARLAQGQLILDKAGSSALYFMADIATQLSIVASAQINGIPNNVEAELRGAATPENIINKVIKI
;
A
#
# COMPACT_ATOMS: atom_id res chain seq x y z
N MET A 1 -52.98 -17.59 -16.27
CA MET A 1 -52.07 -18.65 -15.78
C MET A 1 -50.93 -18.93 -16.75
N LEU A 2 -51.20 -19.18 -18.04
CA LEU A 2 -50.16 -19.40 -19.07
C LEU A 2 -49.25 -18.20 -19.33
N GLU A 3 -49.77 -16.97 -19.26
CA GLU A 3 -48.97 -15.74 -19.43
C GLU A 3 -47.89 -15.57 -18.34
N PHE A 4 -48.17 -15.95 -17.09
CA PHE A 4 -47.19 -15.91 -16.01
C PHE A 4 -46.07 -16.95 -16.18
N LEU A 5 -46.40 -18.14 -16.71
CA LEU A 5 -45.41 -19.17 -17.04
C LEU A 5 -44.49 -18.73 -18.18
N LEU A 6 -45.03 -18.07 -19.22
CA LEU A 6 -44.25 -17.55 -20.33
C LEU A 6 -43.31 -16.42 -19.89
N LEU A 7 -43.78 -15.51 -19.03
CA LEU A 7 -42.93 -14.46 -18.46
C LEU A 7 -41.83 -15.05 -17.57
N PHE A 8 -42.13 -16.06 -16.76
CA PHE A 8 -41.13 -16.71 -15.91
C PHE A 8 -40.01 -17.37 -16.73
N VAL A 9 -40.35 -18.08 -17.80
CA VAL A 9 -39.36 -18.69 -18.70
C VAL A 9 -38.54 -17.62 -19.44
N PHE A 10 -39.18 -16.53 -19.86
CA PHE A 10 -38.50 -15.40 -20.51
C PHE A 10 -37.47 -14.74 -19.58
N PHE A 11 -37.87 -14.40 -18.34
CA PHE A 11 -36.95 -13.82 -17.36
C PHE A 11 -35.83 -14.80 -16.97
N TYR A 12 -36.14 -16.08 -16.75
CA TYR A 12 -35.13 -17.09 -16.46
C TYR A 12 -34.09 -17.22 -17.60
N TRP A 13 -34.55 -17.22 -18.85
CA TRP A 13 -33.68 -17.28 -20.02
C TRP A 13 -32.81 -16.02 -20.15
N VAL A 14 -33.38 -14.83 -19.94
CA VAL A 14 -32.64 -13.56 -19.95
C VAL A 14 -31.56 -13.54 -18.87
N PHE A 15 -31.90 -13.90 -17.62
CA PHE A 15 -30.94 -13.98 -16.52
C PHE A 15 -29.83 -15.01 -16.78
N SER A 16 -30.17 -16.18 -17.35
CA SER A 16 -29.18 -17.23 -17.67
C SER A 16 -28.15 -16.80 -18.73
N ARG A 17 -28.50 -15.86 -19.63
CA ARG A 17 -27.56 -15.29 -20.60
C ARG A 17 -26.57 -14.30 -19.97
N PHE A 18 -26.97 -13.60 -18.91
CA PHE A 18 -26.07 -12.67 -18.21
C PHE A 18 -25.00 -13.42 -17.37
N ASP A 19 -25.32 -14.59 -16.82
CA ASP A 19 -24.35 -15.39 -16.04
C ASP A 19 -23.19 -15.95 -16.88
N LYS A 20 -23.45 -16.31 -18.14
CA LYS A 20 -22.40 -16.82 -19.04
C LYS A 20 -21.32 -15.78 -19.37
N LYS A 21 -21.65 -14.48 -19.34
CA LYS A 21 -20.67 -13.39 -19.53
C LYS A 21 -19.77 -13.19 -18.30
N ARG A 22 -20.28 -13.44 -17.08
CA ARG A 22 -19.49 -13.34 -15.84
C ARG A 22 -18.44 -14.44 -15.71
N LYS A 23 -18.72 -15.66 -16.18
CA LYS A 23 -17.74 -16.76 -16.16
C LYS A 23 -16.54 -16.57 -17.10
N LYS A 24 -16.73 -15.89 -18.24
CA LYS A 24 -15.62 -15.63 -19.18
C LYS A 24 -14.62 -14.56 -18.68
N ARG A 25 -15.04 -13.63 -17.81
CA ARG A 25 -14.15 -12.64 -17.18
C ARG A 25 -13.22 -13.23 -16.12
N LYS A 26 -13.49 -14.44 -15.61
CA LYS A 26 -12.62 -15.11 -14.61
C LYS A 26 -11.49 -15.93 -15.22
N LEU A 27 -11.43 -16.08 -16.56
CA LEU A 27 -10.48 -16.97 -17.22
C LEU A 27 -9.24 -16.27 -17.78
N PHE A 28 -9.32 -14.95 -18.02
CA PHE A 28 -8.16 -14.14 -18.33
C PHE A 28 -7.73 -13.41 -17.05
N LYS A 29 -6.76 -13.99 -16.35
CA LYS A 29 -5.96 -13.22 -15.41
C LYS A 29 -5.18 -12.20 -16.24
N PRO A 30 -5.22 -10.89 -15.93
CA PRO A 30 -4.32 -9.95 -16.55
C PRO A 30 -2.89 -10.46 -16.36
N SER A 31 -2.01 -10.30 -17.35
CA SER A 31 -0.61 -10.63 -17.14
C SER A 31 -0.06 -9.78 -15.99
N LEU A 32 0.97 -10.24 -15.30
CA LEU A 32 1.61 -9.49 -14.20
C LEU A 32 1.92 -8.04 -14.62
N ASP A 33 2.33 -7.84 -15.88
CA ASP A 33 2.60 -6.51 -16.45
C ASP A 33 1.33 -5.65 -16.65
N GLN A 34 0.18 -6.28 -16.87
CA GLN A 34 -1.10 -5.60 -16.99
C GLN A 34 -1.70 -5.28 -15.62
N GLU A 35 -1.52 -6.16 -14.62
CA GLU A 35 -1.80 -5.82 -13.22
C GLU A 35 -0.86 -4.71 -12.72
N LEU A 36 0.42 -4.74 -13.11
CA LEU A 36 1.39 -3.68 -12.81
C LEU A 36 0.99 -2.37 -13.49
N ALA A 37 0.60 -2.41 -14.77
CA ALA A 37 0.13 -1.24 -15.50
C ALA A 37 -1.19 -0.69 -14.94
N GLU A 38 -2.08 -1.54 -14.46
CA GLU A 38 -3.36 -1.16 -13.83
C GLU A 38 -3.15 -0.59 -12.42
N LEU A 39 -2.16 -1.09 -11.65
CA LEU A 39 -1.71 -0.51 -10.38
C LEU A 39 -0.99 0.83 -10.56
N ILE A 40 -0.24 0.99 -11.66
CA ILE A 40 0.41 2.25 -12.05
C ILE A 40 -0.63 3.27 -12.55
N GLN A 41 -1.64 2.82 -13.31
CA GLN A 41 -2.74 3.69 -13.77
C GLN A 41 -3.74 4.05 -12.67
N ALA A 42 -3.82 3.26 -11.59
CA ALA A 42 -4.52 3.63 -10.36
C ALA A 42 -3.68 4.60 -9.50
N GLU A 43 -3.10 5.63 -10.11
CA GLU A 43 -2.15 6.59 -9.54
C GLU A 43 -2.76 7.54 -8.48
N ASP A 44 -3.91 7.19 -7.92
CA ASP A 44 -4.60 7.83 -6.79
C ASP A 44 -4.86 6.84 -5.63
N ASN A 45 -4.25 5.65 -5.69
CA ASN A 45 -4.47 4.60 -4.70
C ASN A 45 -3.54 4.83 -3.49
N SER A 46 -4.13 4.92 -2.28
CA SER A 46 -3.42 5.17 -1.02
C SER A 46 -2.25 4.21 -0.77
N THR A 47 -2.33 3.00 -1.32
CA THR A 47 -1.26 1.98 -1.30
C THR A 47 0.01 2.40 -2.06
N GLY A 48 -0.13 3.05 -3.23
CA GLY A 48 1.03 3.51 -4.03
C GLY A 48 1.78 4.67 -3.37
N ILE A 49 1.02 5.57 -2.74
CA ILE A 49 1.58 6.64 -1.91
C ILE A 49 2.28 6.07 -0.67
N ALA A 50 1.66 5.10 0.01
CA ALA A 50 2.26 4.45 1.16
C ALA A 50 3.60 3.77 0.83
N LEU A 51 3.68 3.12 -0.34
CA LEU A 51 4.92 2.53 -0.84
C LEU A 51 5.98 3.58 -1.14
N SER A 52 5.59 4.69 -1.78
CA SER A 52 6.51 5.79 -2.10
C SER A 52 7.08 6.43 -0.84
N VAL A 53 6.25 6.66 0.18
CA VAL A 53 6.67 7.17 1.49
C VAL A 53 7.57 6.17 2.21
N LYS A 54 7.24 4.88 2.19
CA LYS A 54 8.09 3.84 2.78
C LYS A 54 9.48 3.82 2.15
N GLN A 55 9.54 3.84 0.83
CA GLN A 55 10.82 3.85 0.11
C GLN A 55 11.63 5.10 0.45
N TYR A 56 10.98 6.27 0.46
CA TYR A 56 11.62 7.53 0.87
C TYR A 56 12.25 7.45 2.27
N LEU A 57 11.57 6.84 3.25
CA LEU A 57 12.12 6.69 4.60
C LEU A 57 13.33 5.73 4.64
N LEU A 58 13.30 4.62 3.91
CA LEU A 58 14.42 3.68 3.82
C LEU A 58 15.64 4.33 3.13
N ASP A 59 15.37 5.12 2.12
CA ASP A 59 16.33 5.88 1.35
C ASP A 59 17.02 6.98 2.18
N VAL A 60 16.27 7.73 3.00
CA VAL A 60 16.83 8.69 3.97
C VAL A 60 17.70 7.98 5.00
N LEU A 61 17.29 6.80 5.45
CA LEU A 61 18.06 6.00 6.39
C LEU A 61 19.35 5.47 5.77
N ASP A 62 19.33 5.04 4.50
CA ASP A 62 20.53 4.64 3.77
C ASP A 62 21.48 5.83 3.53
N ASP A 63 20.95 7.03 3.28
CA ASP A 63 21.78 8.25 3.20
C ASP A 63 22.53 8.52 4.51
N ASP A 64 21.82 8.48 5.64
CA ASP A 64 22.40 8.72 6.96
C ASP A 64 23.43 7.62 7.33
N LYS A 65 23.17 6.36 6.98
CA LYS A 65 24.11 5.25 7.19
C LYS A 65 25.39 5.34 6.37
N ASN A 66 25.33 5.94 5.19
CA ASN A 66 26.47 6.05 4.27
C ASN A 66 27.08 7.47 4.31
N ASP A 67 26.83 8.24 5.36
CA ASP A 67 27.33 9.62 5.55
C ASP A 67 27.09 10.53 4.32
N ARG A 68 25.98 10.31 3.60
CA ARG A 68 25.61 11.15 2.46
C ARG A 68 25.09 12.50 2.91
N GLU A 69 25.15 13.48 2.01
CA GLU A 69 24.71 14.84 2.29
C GLU A 69 23.24 14.88 2.72
N LYS A 70 22.99 15.46 3.91
CA LYS A 70 21.63 15.72 4.40
C LYS A 70 20.97 16.77 3.53
N TYR A 71 19.71 16.55 3.18
CA TYR A 71 18.95 17.42 2.28
C TYR A 71 19.57 17.52 0.88
N SER A 72 20.17 16.43 0.39
CA SER A 72 20.65 16.35 -0.99
C SER A 72 19.52 16.66 -1.99
N ASP A 73 19.87 17.27 -3.12
CA ASP A 73 18.93 17.60 -4.19
C ASP A 73 18.12 16.37 -4.64
N ALA A 74 18.76 15.19 -4.68
CA ALA A 74 18.10 13.93 -5.01
C ALA A 74 16.99 13.58 -4.01
N ARG A 75 17.25 13.73 -2.70
CA ARG A 75 16.27 13.41 -1.66
C ARG A 75 15.17 14.45 -1.60
N LEU A 76 15.49 15.73 -1.74
CA LEU A 76 14.50 16.81 -1.84
C LEU A 76 13.58 16.62 -3.05
N ALA A 77 14.13 16.26 -4.21
CA ALA A 77 13.34 15.98 -5.41
C ALA A 77 12.41 14.78 -5.23
N GLN A 78 12.89 13.69 -4.62
CA GLN A 78 12.04 12.54 -4.31
C GLN A 78 10.89 12.90 -3.35
N GLY A 79 11.18 13.70 -2.31
CA GLY A 79 10.17 14.22 -1.39
C GLY A 79 9.13 15.09 -2.09
N GLN A 80 9.57 15.98 -3.00
CA GLN A 80 8.68 16.82 -3.79
C GLN A 80 7.75 15.98 -4.68
N LEU A 81 8.25 14.94 -5.35
CA LEU A 81 7.41 14.03 -6.15
C LEU A 81 6.31 13.36 -5.32
N ILE A 82 6.62 12.99 -4.08
CA ILE A 82 5.62 12.41 -3.16
C ILE A 82 4.59 13.47 -2.77
N LEU A 83 5.01 14.71 -2.52
CA LEU A 83 4.09 15.82 -2.21
C LEU A 83 3.21 16.21 -3.40
N ASP A 84 3.75 16.19 -4.62
CA ASP A 84 3.02 16.54 -5.83
C ASP A 84 1.90 15.54 -6.13
N LYS A 85 2.12 14.25 -5.84
CA LYS A 85 1.10 13.19 -5.95
C LYS A 85 0.19 13.13 -4.73
N ALA A 86 0.80 13.23 -3.55
CA ALA A 86 0.27 13.13 -2.20
C ALA A 86 -0.67 14.24 -1.73
N GLY A 87 -0.26 15.46 -2.03
CA GLY A 87 -0.65 16.65 -1.29
C GLY A 87 -0.43 16.49 0.22
N SER A 88 -1.36 17.05 0.99
CA SER A 88 -1.35 17.00 2.46
C SER A 88 -1.48 15.59 3.06
N SER A 89 -1.97 14.61 2.29
CA SER A 89 -2.11 13.24 2.78
C SER A 89 -0.76 12.55 3.02
N ALA A 90 0.26 12.87 2.21
CA ALA A 90 1.61 12.38 2.40
C ALA A 90 2.22 12.90 3.71
N LEU A 91 1.98 14.18 4.04
CA LEU A 91 2.44 14.77 5.31
C LEU A 91 1.79 14.09 6.51
N TYR A 92 0.47 13.84 6.46
CA TYR A 92 -0.23 13.12 7.52
C TYR A 92 0.33 11.70 7.69
N PHE A 93 0.54 10.98 6.59
CA PHE A 93 1.04 9.61 6.64
C PHE A 93 2.48 9.53 7.18
N MET A 94 3.36 10.43 6.75
CA MET A 94 4.72 10.54 7.30
C MET A 94 4.70 10.85 8.80
N ALA A 95 3.83 11.75 9.25
CA ALA A 95 3.68 12.09 10.66
C ALA A 95 3.14 10.92 11.48
N ASP A 96 2.12 10.20 10.98
CA ASP A 96 1.57 9.01 11.63
C ASP A 96 2.66 7.94 11.82
N ILE A 97 3.43 7.63 10.76
CA ILE A 97 4.56 6.69 10.85
C ILE A 97 5.58 7.16 11.89
N ALA A 98 5.97 8.43 11.88
CA ALA A 98 6.95 8.97 12.82
C ALA A 98 6.48 8.82 14.29
N THR A 99 5.20 9.06 14.56
CA THR A 99 4.64 8.85 15.90
C THR A 99 4.66 7.38 16.31
N GLN A 100 4.29 6.46 15.40
CA GLN A 100 4.33 5.02 15.66
C GLN A 100 5.77 4.53 15.93
N LEU A 101 6.74 4.99 15.13
CA LEU A 101 8.16 4.67 15.35
C LEU A 101 8.68 5.20 16.70
N SER A 102 8.28 6.41 17.08
CA SER A 102 8.65 7.02 18.37
C SER A 102 8.10 6.22 19.57
N ILE A 103 6.85 5.73 19.46
CA ILE A 103 6.24 4.87 20.47
C ILE A 103 7.02 3.55 20.60
N VAL A 104 7.34 2.91 19.46
CA VAL A 104 8.09 1.65 19.44
C VAL A 104 9.50 1.83 20.02
N ALA A 105 10.23 2.87 19.60
CA ALA A 105 11.56 3.17 20.13
C ALA A 105 11.53 3.47 21.64
N SER A 106 10.52 4.22 22.10
CA SER A 106 10.34 4.51 23.53
C SER A 106 10.03 3.25 24.33
N ALA A 107 9.22 2.34 23.79
CA ALA A 107 8.93 1.06 24.44
C ALA A 107 10.20 0.20 24.55
N GLN A 108 11.02 0.15 23.48
CA GLN A 108 12.31 -0.56 23.46
C GLN A 108 13.29 0.00 24.50
N ILE A 109 13.47 1.32 24.55
CA ILE A 109 14.37 1.97 25.53
C ILE A 109 13.96 1.64 26.97
N ASN A 110 12.66 1.55 27.24
CA ASN A 110 12.13 1.29 28.57
C ASN A 110 11.93 -0.20 28.88
N GLY A 111 12.35 -1.11 27.99
CA GLY A 111 12.18 -2.56 28.17
C GLY A 111 10.71 -3.02 28.22
N ILE A 112 9.79 -2.23 27.66
CA ILE A 112 8.37 -2.55 27.61
C ILE A 112 8.10 -3.45 26.41
N PRO A 113 7.56 -4.66 26.61
CA PRO A 113 7.23 -5.57 25.51
C PRO A 113 6.27 -4.90 24.52
N ASN A 114 6.65 -4.87 23.24
CA ASN A 114 5.82 -4.38 22.16
C ASN A 114 5.69 -5.44 21.04
N ASN A 115 4.59 -5.36 20.28
CA ASN A 115 4.26 -6.29 19.21
C ASN A 115 5.30 -6.32 18.08
N VAL A 116 5.93 -5.18 17.79
CA VAL A 116 6.99 -5.08 16.77
C VAL A 116 8.22 -5.89 17.18
N GLU A 117 8.66 -5.77 18.43
CA GLU A 117 9.82 -6.47 18.97
C GLU A 117 9.57 -7.98 19.16
N ALA A 118 8.37 -8.36 19.61
CA ALA A 118 7.97 -9.76 19.71
C ALA A 118 8.05 -10.51 18.36
N GLU A 119 7.72 -9.82 17.26
CA GLU A 119 7.83 -10.39 15.91
C GLU A 119 9.24 -10.27 15.31
N LEU A 120 10.01 -9.24 15.69
CA LEU A 120 11.40 -9.06 15.22
C LEU A 120 12.43 -9.90 16.00
N ARG A 121 12.04 -10.54 17.11
CA ARG A 121 12.88 -11.49 17.89
C ARG A 121 14.29 -10.97 18.22
N GLY A 122 14.42 -9.68 18.52
CA GLY A 122 15.70 -9.04 18.84
C GLY A 122 16.48 -8.47 17.64
N ALA A 123 15.97 -8.57 16.41
CA ALA A 123 16.53 -7.90 15.23
C ALA A 123 15.87 -6.53 14.96
N ALA A 124 15.86 -5.66 15.98
CA ALA A 124 15.27 -4.33 15.95
C ALA A 124 16.13 -3.30 15.20
N THR A 125 16.53 -3.59 13.96
CA THR A 125 17.17 -2.58 13.12
C THR A 125 16.13 -1.55 12.68
N PRO A 126 16.51 -0.27 12.46
CA PRO A 126 15.56 0.75 12.02
C PRO A 126 14.81 0.35 10.73
N GLU A 127 15.46 -0.35 9.79
CA GLU A 127 14.81 -0.89 8.58
C GLU A 127 13.69 -1.88 8.91
N ASN A 128 13.96 -2.81 9.83
CA ASN A 128 13.01 -3.85 10.20
C ASN A 128 11.80 -3.26 10.90
N ILE A 129 12.01 -2.20 11.70
CA ILE A 129 10.93 -1.45 12.34
C ILE A 129 10.09 -0.72 11.28
N ILE A 130 10.72 0.00 10.34
CA ILE A 130 10.01 0.69 9.24
C ILE A 130 9.19 -0.30 8.41
N ASN A 131 9.78 -1.45 8.04
CA ASN A 131 9.11 -2.49 7.29
C ASN A 131 7.91 -3.09 8.02
N LYS A 132 7.95 -3.11 9.36
CA LYS A 132 6.90 -3.69 10.18
C LYS A 132 5.76 -2.72 10.47
N VAL A 133 6.09 -1.47 10.77
CA VAL A 133 5.14 -0.39 11.06
C VAL A 133 4.34 -0.06 9.80
N ILE A 134 5.02 -0.01 8.64
CA ILE A 134 4.37 0.28 7.36
C ILE A 134 3.98 -1.04 6.67
N LYS A 135 2.75 -1.48 6.94
CA LYS A 135 2.10 -2.62 6.26
C LYS A 135 1.42 -2.12 4.99
N ILE A 136 1.88 -2.60 3.84
CA ILE A 136 1.35 -2.30 2.50
C ILE A 136 0.68 -3.56 1.98
#